data_AF-A0A7C7V138-F1
#
_entry.id   AF-A0A7C7V138-F1
#
_cell.length_a   1.000
_cell.length_b   1.000
_cell.length_c   1.000
_cell.angle_alpha   90.00
_cell.angle_beta   90.00
_cell.angle_gamma   90.00
#
_symmetry.space_group_name_H-M   'P 1'
#
loop_
_entity.id
_entity.type
_entity.pdbx_description
1 polymer ?
#
loop_
_entity_poly.entity_id
_entity_poly.type
_entity_poly.pdbx_seq_one_letter_code
_entity_poly.pdbx_strand_id
1 'polypeptide(L)'
;MDETVSRPQGDKEALVYRMAQEMFLSRPHWEVFFEQILGLDGVIRSTFTVPEELAEFERSETYEQIQRMLGELRRVSTPPAKRTEEIRVITVRVPASVYEALREEAYERETTVNKLCVSKLLQHIDDRLVPRDNRYWLIRDGRRLKPKTPAARADGQSPHAEEASSGARAEASSREGS
;
A
#
# COMPACT_ATOMS: atom_id res chain seq x y z
N MET A 1 -40.59 29.44 -1.64
CA MET A 1 -39.85 28.72 -0.58
C MET A 1 -39.73 27.31 -1.10
N ASP A 2 -38.58 26.98 -1.68
CA ASP A 2 -38.27 25.61 -2.09
C ASP A 2 -36.87 25.29 -1.58
N GLU A 3 -36.74 24.09 -1.05
CA GLU A 3 -35.92 23.71 0.08
C GLU A 3 -34.50 23.39 -0.36
N THR A 4 -33.53 23.94 0.37
CA THR A 4 -32.10 23.67 0.21
C THR A 4 -31.76 22.23 0.64
N VAL A 5 -31.81 21.26 -0.27
CA VAL A 5 -31.39 19.87 -0.01
C VAL A 5 -30.34 19.42 -1.03
N SER A 6 -29.17 20.06 -1.02
CA SER A 6 -27.95 19.57 -1.71
C SER A 6 -26.64 20.15 -1.13
N ARG A 7 -26.66 20.58 0.14
CA ARG A 7 -25.54 21.30 0.79
C ARG A 7 -24.47 20.47 1.54
N PRO A 8 -24.72 19.26 2.09
CA PRO A 8 -23.74 18.63 2.98
C PRO A 8 -22.53 18.01 2.25
N GLN A 9 -22.68 17.64 0.97
CA GLN A 9 -21.63 16.98 0.21
C GLN A 9 -20.60 17.96 -0.35
N GLY A 10 -21.05 19.07 -0.94
CA GLY A 10 -20.15 20.10 -1.47
C GLY A 10 -19.22 20.71 -0.41
N ASP A 11 -19.70 20.87 0.83
CA ASP A 11 -18.87 21.36 1.94
C ASP A 11 -17.78 20.34 2.33
N LYS A 12 -18.09 19.04 2.31
CA LYS A 12 -17.12 17.96 2.52
C LYS A 12 -16.07 17.94 1.39
N GLU A 13 -16.49 18.02 0.14
CA GLU A 13 -15.57 18.04 -1.02
C GLU A 13 -14.61 19.23 -0.95
N ALA A 14 -15.12 20.42 -0.66
CA ALA A 14 -14.32 21.63 -0.51
C ALA A 14 -13.32 21.54 0.66
N LEU A 15 -13.72 20.92 1.78
CA LEU A 15 -12.84 20.64 2.91
C LEU A 15 -11.69 19.72 2.50
N VAL A 16 -11.99 18.59 1.88
CA VAL A 16 -10.99 17.60 1.43
C VAL A 16 -10.04 18.24 0.42
N TYR A 17 -10.57 18.96 -0.57
CA TYR A 17 -9.74 19.65 -1.56
C TYR A 17 -8.77 20.63 -0.92
N ARG A 18 -9.26 21.47 0.01
CA ARG A 18 -8.42 22.44 0.71
C ARG A 18 -7.28 21.76 1.48
N MET A 19 -7.59 20.71 2.24
CA MET A 19 -6.58 19.96 3.00
C MET A 19 -5.54 19.31 2.07
N ALA A 20 -5.99 18.71 0.96
CA ALA A 20 -5.11 18.15 -0.05
C ALA A 20 -4.23 19.22 -0.69
N GLN A 21 -4.80 20.38 -1.04
CA GLN A 21 -4.07 21.49 -1.65
C GLN A 21 -3.01 22.07 -0.70
N GLU A 22 -3.36 22.31 0.57
CA GLU A 22 -2.43 22.79 1.60
C GLU A 22 -1.25 21.84 1.77
N MET A 23 -1.52 20.53 1.84
CA MET A 23 -0.47 19.51 1.89
C MET A 23 0.38 19.49 0.63
N PHE A 24 -0.24 19.52 -0.56
CA PHE A 24 0.46 19.52 -1.84
C PHE A 24 1.44 20.71 -1.96
N LEU A 25 1.08 21.88 -1.48
CA LEU A 25 1.94 23.08 -1.49
C LEU A 25 3.21 22.90 -0.64
N SER A 26 3.17 22.09 0.42
CA SER A 26 4.36 21.73 1.20
C SER A 26 5.34 20.80 0.45
N ARG A 27 4.97 20.32 -0.75
CA ARG A 27 5.74 19.39 -1.59
C ARG A 27 6.26 18.17 -0.83
N PRO A 28 5.38 17.40 -0.18
CA PRO A 28 5.78 16.18 0.51
C PRO A 28 6.24 15.12 -0.50
N HIS A 29 6.88 14.06 0.01
CA HIS A 29 7.00 12.83 -0.77
C HIS A 29 5.61 12.27 -1.11
N TRP A 30 5.48 11.65 -2.28
CA TRP A 30 4.19 11.22 -2.79
C TRP A 30 3.56 10.13 -1.91
N GLU A 31 4.38 9.27 -1.27
CA GLU A 31 3.94 8.25 -0.33
C GLU A 31 3.22 8.88 0.87
N VAL A 32 3.79 9.96 1.42
CA VAL A 32 3.21 10.69 2.56
C VAL A 32 1.88 11.34 2.16
N PHE A 33 1.84 11.96 0.98
CA PHE A 33 0.59 12.54 0.46
C PHE A 33 -0.48 11.47 0.26
N PHE A 34 -0.10 10.32 -0.30
CA PHE A 34 -1.01 9.22 -0.51
C PHE A 34 -1.58 8.71 0.81
N GLU A 35 -0.73 8.38 1.80
CA GLU A 35 -1.15 7.86 3.10
C GLU A 35 -2.12 8.81 3.81
N GLN A 36 -1.79 10.11 3.84
CA GLN A 36 -2.56 11.09 4.59
C GLN A 36 -3.87 11.50 3.91
N ILE A 37 -3.93 11.52 2.58
CA ILE A 37 -5.13 11.99 1.86
C ILE A 37 -5.99 10.81 1.39
N LEU A 38 -5.38 9.85 0.68
CA LEU A 38 -6.05 8.75 -0.03
C LEU A 38 -5.97 7.41 0.71
N GLY A 39 -5.10 7.29 1.70
CA GLY A 39 -4.84 6.08 2.45
C GLY A 39 -6.05 5.60 3.24
N LEU A 40 -5.90 4.43 3.87
CA LEU A 40 -6.98 3.78 4.64
C LEU A 40 -7.50 4.68 5.77
N ASP A 41 -6.59 5.39 6.44
CA ASP A 41 -6.89 6.36 7.50
C ASP A 41 -6.82 7.82 7.01
N GLY A 42 -6.85 8.01 5.68
CA GLY A 42 -6.68 9.31 5.06
C GLY A 42 -7.87 10.24 5.24
N VAL A 43 -7.67 11.52 4.90
CA VAL A 43 -8.69 12.58 4.97
C VAL A 43 -9.96 12.20 4.19
N ILE A 44 -9.82 11.55 3.04
CA ILE A 44 -10.98 11.18 2.21
C ILE A 44 -11.87 10.16 2.95
N ARG A 45 -11.29 9.07 3.47
CA ARG A 45 -12.05 8.00 4.14
C ARG A 45 -12.57 8.39 5.52
N SER A 46 -11.88 9.30 6.20
CA SER A 46 -12.36 9.86 7.47
C SER A 46 -13.50 10.86 7.27
N THR A 47 -13.55 11.55 6.12
CA THR A 47 -14.62 12.51 5.80
C THR A 47 -15.86 11.83 5.22
N PHE A 48 -15.68 10.89 4.29
CA PHE A 48 -16.75 10.14 3.62
C PHE A 48 -16.85 8.73 4.21
N THR A 49 -17.53 8.63 5.36
CA THR A 49 -17.69 7.37 6.10
C THR A 49 -18.78 6.46 5.54
N VAL A 50 -19.71 7.03 4.77
CA VAL A 50 -20.78 6.30 4.08
C VAL A 50 -20.26 5.83 2.71
N PRO A 51 -20.31 4.52 2.39
CA PRO A 51 -19.78 3.99 1.14
C PRO A 51 -20.34 4.65 -0.12
N GLU A 52 -21.63 4.97 -0.12
CA GLU A 52 -22.30 5.61 -1.26
C GLU A 52 -21.80 7.04 -1.48
N GLU A 53 -21.59 7.82 -0.41
CA GLU A 53 -21.02 9.17 -0.49
C GLU A 53 -19.57 9.13 -0.99
N LEU A 54 -18.78 8.17 -0.49
CA LEU A 54 -17.40 7.97 -0.95
C LEU A 54 -17.35 7.63 -2.44
N ALA A 55 -18.20 6.70 -2.89
CA ALA A 55 -18.28 6.30 -4.29
C ALA A 55 -18.76 7.43 -5.21
N GLU A 56 -19.54 8.38 -4.71
CA GLU A 56 -19.90 9.59 -5.44
C GLU A 56 -18.73 10.59 -5.50
N PHE A 57 -18.05 10.79 -4.38
CA PHE A 57 -16.85 11.63 -4.33
C PHE A 57 -15.73 11.12 -5.25
N GLU A 58 -15.48 9.81 -5.29
CA GLU A 58 -14.44 9.22 -6.15
C GLU A 58 -14.73 9.40 -7.66
N ARG A 59 -15.97 9.77 -8.02
CA ARG A 59 -16.39 10.13 -9.39
C ARG A 59 -16.41 11.65 -9.63
N SER A 60 -16.08 12.47 -8.64
CA SER A 60 -16.13 13.92 -8.74
C SER A 60 -14.85 14.50 -9.36
N GLU A 61 -14.98 15.70 -9.95
CA GLU A 61 -13.84 16.44 -10.50
C GLU A 61 -12.80 16.78 -9.42
N THR A 62 -13.23 16.96 -8.17
CA THR A 62 -12.34 17.22 -7.03
C THR A 62 -11.41 16.05 -6.79
N TYR A 63 -11.92 14.82 -6.85
CA TYR A 63 -11.10 13.63 -6.70
C TYR A 63 -10.10 13.47 -7.86
N GLU A 64 -10.51 13.79 -9.10
CA GLU A 64 -9.59 13.83 -10.23
C GLU A 64 -8.46 14.84 -10.02
N GLN A 65 -8.77 16.04 -9.50
CA GLN A 65 -7.76 17.06 -9.21
C GLN A 65 -6.75 16.58 -8.15
N ILE A 66 -7.21 15.90 -7.10
CA ILE A 66 -6.34 15.30 -6.07
C ILE A 66 -5.43 14.23 -6.69
N GLN A 67 -5.96 13.39 -7.59
CA GLN A 67 -5.14 12.40 -8.31
C GLN A 67 -4.08 13.08 -9.20
N ARG A 68 -4.40 14.21 -9.84
CA ARG A 68 -3.42 14.99 -10.62
C ARG A 68 -2.30 15.53 -9.71
N MET A 69 -2.63 16.07 -8.54
CA MET A 69 -1.64 16.48 -7.53
C MET A 69 -0.69 15.33 -7.16
N LEU A 70 -1.24 14.14 -6.88
CA LEU A 70 -0.44 12.94 -6.59
C LEU A 70 0.47 12.56 -7.78
N GLY A 71 -0.05 12.60 -9.00
CA GLY A 71 0.71 12.34 -10.22
C GLY A 71 1.90 13.30 -10.39
N GLU A 72 1.69 14.58 -10.09
CA GLU A 72 2.76 15.58 -10.11
C GLU A 72 3.83 15.32 -9.04
N LEU A 73 3.43 15.03 -7.80
CA LEU A 73 4.38 14.66 -6.74
C LEU A 73 5.22 13.45 -7.14
N ARG A 74 4.62 12.43 -7.77
CA ARG A 74 5.33 11.24 -8.25
C ARG A 74 6.34 11.55 -9.36
N ARG A 75 6.06 12.54 -10.21
CA ARG A 75 7.00 12.96 -11.27
C ARG A 75 8.25 13.63 -10.68
N VAL A 76 8.05 14.41 -9.62
CA VAL A 76 9.12 15.24 -9.01
C VAL A 76 9.83 14.50 -7.86
N SER A 77 9.22 13.46 -7.29
CA SER A 77 9.79 12.75 -6.14
C SER A 77 11.09 12.04 -6.50
N THR A 78 12.20 12.61 -6.04
CA THR A 78 13.47 11.89 -5.91
C THR A 78 13.30 10.82 -4.82
N PRO A 79 13.84 9.60 -5.00
CA PRO A 79 13.78 8.57 -3.98
C PRO A 79 14.25 9.12 -2.62
N PRO A 80 13.46 9.00 -1.54
CA PRO A 80 13.85 9.54 -0.25
C PRO A 80 15.14 8.86 0.22
N ALA A 81 16.06 9.64 0.80
CA ALA A 81 17.34 9.15 1.32
C ALA A 81 17.17 8.07 2.41
N LYS A 82 16.02 8.06 3.08
CA LYS A 82 15.60 7.03 4.03
C LYS A 82 14.18 6.61 3.66
N ARG A 83 13.96 5.32 3.36
CA ARG A 83 12.61 4.80 3.08
C ARG A 83 11.80 4.88 4.37
N THR A 84 10.82 5.79 4.41
CA THR A 84 9.90 5.95 5.55
C THR A 84 8.90 4.80 5.60
N GLU A 85 8.55 4.22 4.45
CA GLU A 85 7.52 3.17 4.32
C GLU A 85 8.13 1.82 3.93
N GLU A 86 7.58 0.73 4.48
CA GLU A 86 7.94 -0.65 4.14
C GLU A 86 7.43 -1.00 2.73
N ILE A 87 8.34 -1.39 1.83
CA ILE A 87 7.95 -1.79 0.48
C ILE A 87 7.50 -3.23 0.46
N ARG A 88 6.26 -3.43 -0.02
CA ARG A 88 5.68 -4.75 -0.25
C ARG A 88 5.54 -5.02 -1.74
N VAL A 89 5.87 -6.24 -2.14
CA VAL A 89 5.80 -6.67 -3.54
C VAL A 89 4.51 -7.43 -3.79
N ILE A 90 3.74 -6.98 -4.78
CA ILE A 90 2.56 -7.68 -5.29
C ILE A 90 2.95 -8.37 -6.60
N THR A 91 2.72 -9.67 -6.71
CA THR A 91 2.92 -10.42 -7.98
C THR A 91 1.57 -10.68 -8.62
N VAL A 92 1.34 -10.11 -9.82
CA VAL A 92 0.09 -10.29 -10.58
C VAL A 92 0.34 -11.25 -11.74
N ARG A 93 -0.57 -12.21 -11.94
CA ARG A 93 -0.57 -13.08 -13.13
C ARG A 93 -1.50 -12.48 -14.17
N VAL A 94 -0.96 -12.13 -15.34
CA VAL A 94 -1.73 -11.61 -16.48
C VAL A 94 -1.48 -12.46 -17.73
N PRO A 95 -2.43 -12.55 -18.67
CA PRO A 95 -2.20 -13.14 -19.98
C PRO A 95 -1.08 -12.42 -20.75
N ALA A 96 -0.38 -13.14 -21.63
CA ALA A 96 0.71 -12.57 -22.43
C ALA A 96 0.26 -11.37 -23.29
N SER A 97 -0.94 -11.44 -23.88
CA SER A 97 -1.51 -10.32 -24.65
C SER A 97 -1.70 -9.05 -23.83
N VAL A 98 -2.12 -9.18 -22.56
CA VAL A 98 -2.29 -8.04 -21.65
C VAL A 98 -0.94 -7.44 -21.28
N TYR A 99 0.07 -8.29 -21.04
CA TYR A 99 1.43 -7.83 -20.78
C TYR A 99 2.00 -7.05 -21.97
N GLU A 100 1.85 -7.54 -23.21
CA GLU A 100 2.34 -6.84 -24.40
C GLU A 100 1.65 -5.48 -24.59
N ALA A 101 0.33 -5.41 -24.39
CA ALA A 101 -0.40 -4.13 -24.43
C ALA A 101 0.13 -3.13 -23.39
N LEU A 102 0.41 -3.58 -22.16
CA LEU A 102 1.02 -2.74 -21.11
C LEU A 102 2.44 -2.30 -21.48
N ARG A 103 3.20 -3.16 -22.16
CA ARG A 103 4.57 -2.87 -22.61
C ARG A 103 4.57 -1.80 -23.69
N GLU A 104 3.67 -1.90 -24.65
CA GLU A 104 3.50 -0.91 -25.72
C GLU A 104 3.04 0.43 -25.16
N GLU A 105 2.03 0.46 -24.29
CA GLU A 105 1.56 1.69 -23.66
C GLU A 105 2.66 2.36 -22.81
N ALA A 106 3.47 1.57 -22.11
CA ALA A 106 4.60 2.11 -21.34
C ALA A 106 5.66 2.73 -22.25
N TYR A 107 5.91 2.12 -23.41
CA TYR A 107 6.84 2.62 -24.42
C TYR A 107 6.35 3.95 -25.01
N GLU A 108 5.08 4.04 -25.41
CA GLU A 108 4.47 5.28 -25.92
C GLU A 108 4.54 6.45 -24.93
N ARG A 109 4.48 6.13 -23.63
CA ARG A 109 4.51 7.11 -22.53
C ARG A 109 5.90 7.32 -21.94
N GLU A 110 6.95 6.79 -22.58
CA GLU A 110 8.36 6.89 -22.16
C GLU A 110 8.59 6.50 -20.69
N THR A 111 7.89 5.46 -20.22
CA THR A 111 7.96 4.98 -18.83
C THR A 111 8.23 3.48 -18.78
N THR A 112 8.49 2.96 -17.58
CA THR A 112 8.63 1.50 -17.40
C THR A 112 7.28 0.87 -17.13
N VAL A 113 7.12 -0.41 -17.52
CA VAL A 113 5.89 -1.19 -17.24
C VAL A 113 5.51 -1.10 -15.76
N ASN A 114 6.47 -1.21 -14.85
CA ASN A 114 6.21 -1.11 -13.41
C ASN A 114 5.71 0.28 -13.00
N LYS A 115 6.32 1.36 -13.51
CA LYS A 115 5.87 2.73 -13.22
C LYS A 115 4.45 2.98 -13.74
N LEU A 116 4.14 2.50 -14.95
CA LEU A 116 2.80 2.56 -15.53
C LEU A 116 1.80 1.75 -14.69
N CYS A 117 2.13 0.51 -14.31
CA CYS A 117 1.27 -0.34 -13.51
C CYS A 117 0.95 0.30 -12.15
N VAL A 118 1.96 0.83 -11.44
CA VAL A 118 1.73 1.55 -10.19
C VAL A 118 0.81 2.75 -10.43
N SER A 119 0.99 3.50 -11.52
CA SER A 119 0.09 4.62 -11.86
C SER A 119 -1.35 4.20 -12.13
N LYS A 120 -1.56 3.04 -12.76
CA LYS A 120 -2.91 2.49 -12.99
C LYS A 120 -3.53 1.96 -11.70
N LEU A 121 -2.75 1.34 -10.82
CA LEU A 121 -3.20 0.81 -9.53
C LEU A 121 -3.64 1.89 -8.53
N LEU A 122 -3.13 3.11 -8.67
CA LEU A 122 -3.50 4.25 -7.83
C LEU A 122 -4.78 4.97 -8.28
N GLN A 123 -5.28 4.67 -9.48
CA GLN A 123 -6.52 5.25 -9.98
C GLN A 123 -7.72 4.54 -9.36
N HIS A 124 -8.81 5.28 -9.14
CA HIS A 124 -10.07 4.68 -8.74
C HIS A 124 -10.57 3.70 -9.81
N ILE A 125 -11.08 2.56 -9.34
CA ILE A 125 -11.69 1.53 -10.17
C ILE A 125 -13.16 1.47 -9.76
N ASP A 126 -14.06 1.54 -10.74
CA ASP A 126 -15.49 1.36 -10.50
C ASP A 126 -15.74 -0.03 -9.89
N ASP A 127 -16.41 -0.06 -8.74
CA ASP A 127 -16.78 -1.25 -7.97
C ASP A 127 -17.47 -2.35 -8.80
N ARG A 128 -18.12 -1.98 -9.90
CA ARG A 128 -18.79 -2.92 -10.83
C ARG A 128 -17.80 -3.71 -11.68
N LEU A 129 -16.59 -3.18 -11.88
CA LEU A 129 -15.53 -3.80 -12.67
C LEU A 129 -14.69 -4.77 -11.85
N VAL A 130 -14.84 -4.77 -10.52
CA VAL A 130 -14.11 -5.67 -9.61
C VAL A 130 -14.84 -7.00 -9.50
N PRO A 131 -14.24 -8.13 -9.95
CA PRO A 131 -14.87 -9.44 -9.80
C PRO A 131 -14.99 -9.80 -8.31
N ARG A 132 -16.22 -10.02 -7.82
CA ARG A 132 -16.48 -10.43 -6.43
C ARG A 132 -16.37 -11.94 -6.19
N ASP A 133 -15.73 -12.65 -7.12
CA ASP A 133 -15.69 -14.12 -7.13
C ASP A 133 -14.71 -14.62 -6.05
N ASN A 134 -15.24 -15.14 -4.94
CA ASN A 134 -14.52 -15.54 -3.73
C ASN A 134 -13.68 -16.83 -3.87
N ARG A 135 -13.20 -17.12 -5.08
CA ARG A 135 -12.36 -18.29 -5.37
C ARG A 135 -10.91 -17.85 -5.42
N TYR A 136 -10.33 -17.63 -4.23
CA TYR A 136 -8.89 -17.48 -4.04
C TYR A 136 -8.15 -18.75 -4.50
N TRP A 137 -7.95 -18.88 -5.81
CA TRP A 137 -7.00 -19.84 -6.34
C TRP A 137 -5.65 -19.16 -6.45
N LEU A 138 -4.80 -19.44 -5.46
CA LEU A 138 -3.35 -19.45 -5.66
C LEU A 138 -3.04 -20.55 -6.68
N ILE A 139 -3.27 -20.28 -7.96
CA ILE A 139 -2.69 -21.08 -9.02
C ILE A 139 -1.24 -20.62 -9.10
N ARG A 140 -0.32 -21.48 -8.69
CA ARG A 140 1.08 -21.46 -9.11
C ARG A 140 1.28 -22.76 -9.89
N ASP A 141 1.62 -22.65 -11.16
CA ASP A 141 1.95 -23.79 -12.03
C ASP A 141 0.92 -24.94 -12.04
N GLY A 142 -0.37 -24.62 -12.18
CA GLY A 142 -1.43 -25.62 -12.32
C GLY A 142 -1.73 -26.45 -11.06
N ARG A 143 -1.12 -26.12 -9.90
CA ARG A 143 -1.45 -26.78 -8.62
C ARG A 143 -2.23 -25.85 -7.70
N ARG A 144 -3.25 -26.41 -7.04
CA ARG A 144 -4.03 -25.76 -5.98
C ARG A 144 -3.13 -25.57 -4.75
N LEU A 145 -2.78 -24.34 -4.41
CA LEU A 145 -2.17 -24.03 -3.11
C LEU A 145 -3.26 -23.62 -2.13
N LYS A 146 -3.24 -24.23 -0.93
CA LYS A 146 -4.06 -23.76 0.20
C LYS A 146 -3.60 -22.34 0.57
N PRO A 147 -4.51 -21.42 0.95
CA PRO A 147 -4.12 -20.10 1.42
C PRO A 147 -3.14 -20.25 2.58
N LYS A 148 -1.97 -19.60 2.49
CA LYS A 148 -1.08 -19.47 3.63
C LYS A 148 -1.80 -18.59 4.64
N THR A 149 -2.33 -19.18 5.71
CA THR A 149 -2.66 -18.46 6.93
C THR A 149 -1.42 -17.65 7.31
N PRO A 150 -1.52 -16.33 7.55
CA PRO A 150 -0.39 -15.59 8.10
C PRO A 150 0.01 -16.32 9.38
N ALA A 151 1.26 -16.77 9.44
CA ALA A 151 1.78 -17.44 10.61
C ALA A 151 1.50 -16.52 11.80
N ALA A 152 0.62 -16.97 12.70
CA ALA A 152 0.45 -16.34 13.98
C ALA A 152 1.86 -16.19 14.56
N ARG A 153 2.22 -14.95 14.90
CA ARG A 153 3.44 -14.68 15.65
C ARG A 153 3.39 -15.58 16.88
N ALA A 154 4.30 -16.55 16.94
CA ALA A 154 4.56 -17.28 18.15
C ALA A 154 5.36 -16.33 19.05
N ASP A 155 4.64 -15.48 19.77
CA ASP A 155 5.21 -14.75 20.90
C ASP A 155 5.47 -15.75 22.03
N GLY A 156 6.74 -15.82 22.43
CA GLY A 156 7.14 -15.92 23.83
C GLY A 156 7.06 -17.28 24.52
N GLN A 157 8.17 -18.03 24.46
CA GLN A 157 8.65 -18.70 25.68
C GLN A 157 10.19 -18.72 25.67
N SER A 158 10.80 -17.73 26.34
CA SER A 158 12.14 -17.89 26.91
C SER A 158 12.08 -18.89 28.07
N PRO A 159 13.14 -19.66 28.30
CA PRO A 159 13.53 -20.01 29.66
C PRO A 159 14.94 -19.47 29.94
N HIS A 160 15.01 -18.51 30.85
CA HIS A 160 16.25 -18.17 31.53
C HIS A 160 16.23 -18.84 32.91
N ALA A 161 17.30 -19.58 33.16
CA ALA A 161 17.89 -19.94 34.46
C ALA A 161 17.15 -20.92 35.40
N GLU A 162 17.78 -22.07 35.63
CA GLU A 162 17.88 -22.66 36.96
C GLU A 162 19.34 -23.05 37.22
N GLU A 163 19.99 -22.31 38.13
CA GLU A 163 21.27 -22.60 38.74
C GLU A 163 21.11 -23.67 39.84
N ALA A 164 22.06 -24.60 39.93
CA ALA A 164 22.77 -25.01 41.16
C ALA A 164 23.64 -26.23 40.81
N SER A 165 24.95 -26.07 40.69
CA SER A 165 25.96 -26.15 41.77
C SER A 165 26.49 -27.57 41.99
N SER A 166 27.80 -27.75 41.75
CA SER A 166 28.78 -28.19 42.77
C SER A 166 29.91 -29.07 42.21
N GLY A 167 31.16 -28.72 42.56
CA GLY A 167 32.31 -29.64 42.68
C GLY A 167 33.33 -29.58 41.53
N ALA A 168 34.25 -28.62 41.46
CA ALA A 168 35.51 -28.51 42.21
C ALA A 168 36.71 -29.34 41.65
N ARG A 169 37.80 -28.60 41.41
CA ARG A 169 39.23 -28.91 41.62
C ARG A 169 40.12 -29.52 40.50
N ALA A 170 40.98 -28.64 39.98
CA ALA A 170 42.45 -28.66 40.03
C ALA A 170 43.31 -29.60 39.16
N GLU A 171 44.13 -28.93 38.34
CA GLU A 171 45.59 -29.03 38.17
C GLU A 171 46.29 -30.23 37.50
N ALA A 172 47.36 -29.83 36.79
CA ALA A 172 48.53 -30.58 36.32
C ALA A 172 48.31 -31.56 35.16
N SER A 173 49.27 -31.89 34.29
CA SER A 173 50.59 -31.41 33.88
C SER A 173 51.10 -32.52 32.95
N SER A 174 52.03 -32.22 32.03
CA SER A 174 52.87 -33.18 31.30
C SER A 174 52.17 -33.97 30.18
N ARG A 175 52.79 -34.33 29.05
CA ARG A 175 54.12 -34.15 28.47
C ARG A 175 54.03 -34.69 27.02
N GLU A 176 55.02 -34.31 26.20
CA GLU A 176 55.69 -35.08 25.12
C GLU A 176 55.00 -36.40 24.70
N GLY A 177 54.65 -36.62 23.43
CA GLY A 177 55.56 -36.69 22.30
C GLY A 177 55.68 -38.14 21.83
N SER A 178 55.26 -38.42 20.59
CA SER A 178 56.00 -39.23 19.60
C SER A 178 55.24 -39.30 18.29
#